data_AF-A0A520W0S3-F1
#
_entry.id   AF-A0A520W0S3-F1
#
_cell.length_a   1.000
_cell.length_b   1.000
_cell.length_c   1.000
_cell.angle_alpha   90.00
_cell.angle_beta   90.00
_cell.angle_gamma   90.00
#
_symmetry.space_group_name_H-M   'P 1'
#
loop_
_entity.id
_entity.type
_entity.pdbx_description
1 polymer ?
#
loop_
_entity_poly.entity_id
_entity_poly.type
_entity_poly.pdbx_seq_one_letter_code
_entity_poly.pdbx_strand_id
1 'polypeptide(L)' 'MNFYQTWLPFFYLYGVGGIAFLLGTFLIYKTGALRVSYEIHKKWIWILFYGYFFYAFIHALFIYLAIGSS' A
#
# COMPACT_ATOMS: atom_id res chain seq x y z
N MET A 1 -6.42 -24.24 0.93
CA MET A 1 -6.92 -23.02 0.24
C MET A 1 -6.24 -22.89 -1.12
N ASN A 2 -6.92 -22.39 -2.17
CA ASN A 2 -6.29 -22.19 -3.49
C ASN A 2 -5.78 -20.75 -3.68
N PHE A 3 -4.84 -20.56 -4.61
CA PHE A 3 -4.23 -19.26 -4.91
C PHE A 3 -5.25 -18.16 -5.28
N TYR A 4 -6.28 -18.53 -6.05
CA TYR A 4 -7.30 -17.62 -6.53
C TYR A 4 -8.17 -17.03 -5.41
N GLN A 5 -8.28 -17.74 -4.28
CA GLN A 5 -9.06 -17.31 -3.11
C GLN A 5 -8.22 -16.57 -2.07
N THR A 6 -6.88 -16.65 -2.13
CA THR A 6 -5.99 -16.06 -1.12
C THR A 6 -5.10 -14.96 -1.69
N TRP A 7 -4.24 -15.31 -2.63
CA TRP A 7 -3.22 -14.42 -3.17
C TRP A 7 -3.71 -13.54 -4.31
N LEU A 8 -4.62 -14.02 -5.16
CA LEU A 8 -5.13 -13.21 -6.27
C LEU A 8 -5.84 -11.92 -5.78
N PRO A 9 -6.73 -11.94 -4.76
CA PRO A 9 -7.32 -10.73 -4.21
C PRO A 9 -6.29 -9.78 -3.59
N PHE A 10 -5.27 -10.34 -2.94
CA PHE A 10 -4.15 -9.58 -2.39
C PHE A 10 -3.41 -8.79 -3.49
N PHE A 11 -3.00 -9.48 -4.57
CA PHE A 11 -2.33 -8.81 -5.69
C PHE A 11 -3.23 -7.83 -6.43
N TYR A 12 -4.54 -8.09 -6.50
CA TYR A 12 -5.47 -7.12 -7.05
C TYR A 12 -5.51 -5.85 -6.20
N LEU A 13 -5.71 -5.97 -4.89
CA LEU A 13 -5.80 -4.83 -3.97
C LEU A 13 -4.50 -4.02 -3.94
N TYR A 14 -3.36 -4.67 -3.75
CA TYR A 14 -2.07 -3.98 -3.61
C TYR A 14 -1.32 -3.76 -4.93
N GLY A 15 -1.78 -4.35 -6.03
CA GLY A 15 -1.29 -4.06 -7.37
C GLY A 15 -2.10 -2.95 -8.00
N VAL A 16 -3.38 -3.22 -8.31
CA VAL A 16 -4.28 -2.25 -8.96
C VAL A 16 -4.57 -1.07 -8.04
N GLY A 17 -4.87 -1.32 -6.76
CA GLY A 17 -5.02 -0.25 -5.78
C GLY A 17 -3.71 0.50 -5.52
N GLY A 18 -2.56 -0.17 -5.67
CA GLY A 18 -1.23 0.47 -5.63
C GLY A 18 -1.02 1.48 -6.74
N ILE A 19 -1.45 1.17 -7.96
CA ILE A 19 -1.43 2.12 -9.09
C ILE A 19 -2.29 3.35 -8.75
N ALA A 20 -3.51 3.14 -8.25
CA ALA A 20 -4.38 4.24 -7.84
C ALA A 20 -3.76 5.09 -6.72
N PHE A 21 -3.13 4.46 -5.72
CA PHE A 21 -2.40 5.13 -4.65
C PHE A 21 -1.24 5.98 -5.18
N LEU A 22 -0.44 5.46 -6.11
CA LEU A 22 0.66 6.20 -6.73
C LEU A 22 0.14 7.40 -7.54
N LEU A 23 -0.93 7.23 -8.31
CA LEU A 23 -1.56 8.32 -9.07
C LEU A 23 -2.10 9.41 -8.15
N GLY A 24 -2.77 9.04 -7.06
CA GLY A 24 -3.25 9.98 -6.04
C GLY A 24 -2.09 10.72 -5.36
N THR A 25 -1.03 9.99 -5.00
CA THR A 25 0.17 10.57 -4.38
C THR A 25 0.90 11.53 -5.32
N PHE A 26 1.00 11.17 -6.61
CA PHE A 26 1.53 12.06 -7.64
C PHE A 26 0.66 13.31 -7.81
N LEU A 27 -0.66 13.18 -7.76
CA LEU A 27 -1.58 14.30 -7.88
C LEU A 27 -1.42 15.30 -6.72
N ILE A 28 -1.40 14.83 -5.46
CA ILE A 28 -1.24 15.71 -4.29
C ILE A 28 0.14 16.40 -4.27
N TYR A 29 1.16 15.74 -4.80
CA TYR A 29 2.48 16.34 -5.01
C TYR A 29 2.41 17.44 -6.08
N LYS A 30 1.83 17.14 -7.25
CA LYS A 30 1.74 18.06 -8.40
C LYS A 30 0.90 19.30 -8.11
N THR A 31 -0.18 19.16 -7.36
CA THR A 31 -1.07 20.29 -7.00
C THR A 31 -0.51 21.15 -5.85
N GLY A 32 0.60 20.74 -5.23
CA GLY A 32 1.17 21.44 -4.08
C GLY A 32 0.33 21.30 -2.80
N ALA A 33 -0.62 20.35 -2.77
CA ALA A 33 -1.28 19.93 -1.52
C ALA A 33 -0.26 19.27 -0.57
N LEU A 34 0.71 18.56 -1.14
CA LEU A 34 1.84 18.00 -0.43
C LEU A 34 3.16 18.64 -0.93
N ARG A 35 3.61 19.70 -0.26
CA ARG A 35 4.82 20.44 -0.65
C ARG A 35 6.05 19.91 0.06
N VAL A 36 6.93 19.26 -0.70
CA VAL A 36 8.17 18.64 -0.20
C VAL A 36 9.19 19.68 0.28
N SER A 37 8.94 20.97 0.09
CA SER A 37 9.72 22.06 0.69
C SER A 37 9.55 22.13 2.22
N TYR A 38 8.43 21.65 2.77
CA TYR A 38 8.20 21.64 4.21
C TYR A 38 8.58 20.28 4.81
N GLU A 39 9.41 20.29 5.85
CA GLU A 39 9.86 19.08 6.55
C GLU A 39 8.69 18.22 7.07
N ILE A 40 7.58 18.83 7.48
CA ILE A 40 6.40 18.07 7.94
C ILE A 40 5.69 17.34 6.79
N HIS A 41 5.65 17.92 5.59
CA HIS A 41 5.07 17.27 4.41
C HIS A 41 5.97 16.13 3.89
N LYS A 42 7.29 16.23 4.06
CA LYS A 42 8.21 15.10 3.80
C LYS A 42 7.90 13.91 4.69
N LYS A 43 7.60 14.15 5.98
CA LYS A 43 7.16 13.08 6.90
C LYS A 43 5.86 12.43 6.43
N TRP A 44 4.92 13.20 5.89
CA TRP A 44 3.67 12.65 5.36
C TRP A 44 3.87 11.73 4.15
N ILE A 45 4.83 12.01 3.26
CA ILE A 45 5.21 11.06 2.18
C ILE A 45 5.63 9.74 2.80
N TRP A 46 6.56 9.80 3.76
CA TRP A 46 7.05 8.60 4.43
C TRP A 46 5.92 7.83 5.11
N ILE A 47 5.01 8.51 5.81
CA ILE A 47 3.86 7.88 6.47
C ILE A 47 2.93 7.19 5.45
N LEU A 48 2.65 7.84 4.31
CA LEU A 48 1.78 7.29 3.27
C LEU A 48 2.36 5.99 2.69
N PHE A 49 3.63 6.01 2.27
CA PHE A 49 4.29 4.84 1.71
C PHE A 49 4.51 3.76 2.77
N TYR A 50 4.94 4.14 3.97
CA TYR A 50 5.12 3.21 5.08
C TYR A 50 3.80 2.51 5.42
N GLY A 51 2.71 3.27 5.59
CA GLY A 51 1.38 2.71 5.89
C GLY A 51 0.91 1.73 4.82
N TYR A 52 1.10 2.07 3.54
CA TYR A 52 0.76 1.19 2.44
C TYR A 52 1.53 -0.14 2.48
N PHE A 53 2.85 -0.10 2.56
CA PHE A 53 3.69 -1.30 2.57
C PHE A 53 3.56 -2.10 3.87
N PHE A 54 3.43 -1.43 5.01
CA PHE A 54 3.23 -2.07 6.30
C PHE A 54 1.92 -2.88 6.31
N TYR A 55 0.83 -2.29 5.81
CA TYR A 55 -0.45 -3.00 5.76
C TYR A 55 -0.43 -4.14 4.75
N ALA A 56 0.19 -3.93 3.57
CA ALA A 56 0.42 -5.01 2.61
C ALA A 56 1.25 -6.16 3.21
N PHE A 57 2.30 -5.86 3.97
CA PHE A 57 3.12 -6.86 4.64
C PHE A 57 2.33 -7.65 5.68
N ILE A 58 1.61 -6.96 6.57
CA ILE A 58 0.79 -7.63 7.59
C ILE A 58 -0.27 -8.53 6.94
N HIS A 59 -0.92 -8.04 5.88
CA HIS A 59 -1.93 -8.81 5.16
C HIS A 59 -1.31 -10.07 4.52
N ALA A 60 -0.17 -9.95 3.85
CA ALA A 60 0.57 -11.10 3.30
C ALA A 60 1.01 -12.08 4.39
N LEU A 61 1.48 -11.58 5.53
CA LEU A 61 1.86 -12.39 6.68
C LEU A 61 0.66 -13.20 7.19
N PHE A 62 -0.52 -12.60 7.31
CA PHE A 62 -1.72 -13.31 7.74
C PHE A 62 -2.21 -14.34 6.71
N ILE A 63 -2.10 -14.06 5.40
CA ILE A 63 -2.38 -15.07 4.36
C ILE A 63 -1.43 -16.26 4.53
N TYR A 64 -0.15 -15.99 4.73
CA TYR A 64 0.85 -17.05 4.93
C TYR A 64 0.56 -17.88 6.18
N LEU A 65 0.28 -17.24 7.32
CA LEU A 65 -0.08 -17.91 8.56
C LEU A 65 -1.35 -18.75 8.43
N ALA A 66 -2.36 -18.23 7.73
CA ALA A 66 -3.63 -18.94 7.51
C ALA A 66 -3.45 -20.20 6.65
N ILE A 67 -2.62 -20.13 5.60
CA ILE A 67 -2.32 -21.29 4.74
C ILE A 67 -1.49 -22.34 5.50
N GLY A 68 -0.54 -21.91 6.35
CA GLY A 68 0.27 -22.83 7.16
C GLY A 68 -0.49 -23.50 8.32
N SER A 69 -1.63 -22.93 8.73
CA SER A 69 -2.51 -23.47 9.77
C SER A 69 -3.64 -24.36 9.22
N SER A 70 -3.73 -24.54 7.91
CA SER A 70 -4.82 -25.25 7.22
C SER A 70 -4.44 -26.63 6.70
#